data_AF-A0A7Y8ISR7-F1
#
_entry.id   AF-A0A7Y8ISR7-F1
#
_cell.length_a   1.000
_cell.length_b   1.000
_cell.length_c   1.000
_cell.angle_alpha   90.00
_cell.angle_beta   90.00
_cell.angle_gamma   90.00
#
_symmetry.space_group_name_H-M   'P 1'
#
loop_
_entity.id
_entity.type
_entity.pdbx_description
1 polymer ?
#
loop_
_entity_poly.entity_id
_entity_poly.type
_entity_poly.pdbx_seq_one_letter_code
_entity_poly.pdbx_strand_id
1 'polypeptide(L)'
;MVKNPWTIEALGKKRLGGQGIATNWFCLHFGEITPSLLGRAIIYDKPLSIYNAHLHEGSFKGTELEAMFKRLAQEMTTEKLEEARKAIEKDIERRKLEIANLIKFVEETLPPDMPAIILGDFNTTFESGELKPLLAGGKWIDSFRSKNPHEQGVTWDPQHNPNYRPAEKVKDPHGTLHAYHGSHPYRIDFILVNDRIPHDHILKSRVVFTPMDGLSSSDHYGVLTTLKWSPRDYTLNQRR
;
A
#
# COMPACT_ATOMS: atom_id res chain seq x y z
N MET A 1 -27.82 15.00 -23.75
CA MET A 1 -26.81 14.98 -22.68
C MET A 1 -26.00 13.70 -22.85
N VAL A 2 -24.71 13.81 -23.16
CA VAL A 2 -23.80 12.65 -23.14
C VAL A 2 -23.65 12.23 -21.68
N LYS A 3 -24.19 11.07 -21.30
CA LYS A 3 -23.94 10.53 -19.95
C LYS A 3 -22.45 10.26 -19.84
N ASN A 4 -21.82 10.72 -18.77
CA ASN A 4 -20.45 10.32 -18.48
C ASN A 4 -20.38 8.79 -18.47
N PRO A 5 -19.41 8.18 -19.16
CA PRO A 5 -19.32 6.72 -19.27
C PRO A 5 -18.98 6.05 -17.94
N TRP A 6 -18.74 6.84 -16.90
CA TRP A 6 -18.47 6.39 -15.55
C TRP A 6 -18.93 7.39 -14.48
N THR A 7 -19.14 6.89 -13.27
CA THR A 7 -19.34 7.67 -12.05
C THR A 7 -18.54 7.03 -10.90
N ILE A 8 -18.24 7.80 -9.86
CA ILE A 8 -17.64 7.29 -8.63
C ILE A 8 -18.40 7.86 -7.44
N GLU A 9 -18.70 7.00 -6.47
CA GLU A 9 -19.33 7.39 -5.21
C GLU A 9 -18.49 6.91 -4.02
N ALA A 10 -18.44 7.72 -2.97
CA ALA A 10 -17.85 7.34 -1.70
C ALA A 10 -18.88 6.54 -0.88
N LEU A 11 -18.56 5.30 -0.53
CA LEU A 11 -19.46 4.43 0.22
C LEU A 11 -19.12 4.38 1.71
N GLY A 12 -17.86 4.61 2.09
CA GLY A 12 -17.49 4.58 3.49
C GLY A 12 -16.00 4.75 3.75
N LYS A 13 -15.65 4.70 5.03
CA LYS A 13 -14.27 4.69 5.51
C LYS A 13 -14.15 3.83 6.75
N LYS A 14 -12.97 3.24 6.96
CA LYS A 14 -12.61 2.51 8.18
C LYS A 14 -11.28 3.04 8.69
N ARG A 15 -11.16 3.25 10.00
CA ARG A 15 -9.85 3.45 10.62
C ARG A 15 -9.18 2.09 10.79
N LEU A 16 -8.00 1.93 10.21
CA LEU A 16 -7.17 0.74 10.34
C LEU A 16 -6.32 0.80 11.61
N GLY A 17 -5.80 1.98 11.94
CA GLY A 17 -4.97 2.22 13.12
C GLY A 17 -4.91 3.69 13.53
N GLY A 18 -4.13 3.97 14.56
CA GLY A 18 -3.93 5.32 15.08
C GLY A 18 -5.05 5.85 15.99
N GLN A 19 -4.81 7.02 16.58
CA GLN A 19 -5.75 7.69 17.48
C GLN A 19 -5.95 9.16 17.07
N GLY A 20 -7.17 9.66 17.27
CA GLY A 20 -7.56 11.03 16.94
C GLY A 20 -8.91 11.08 16.22
N ILE A 21 -9.18 12.19 15.54
CA ILE A 21 -10.42 12.52 14.84
C ILE A 21 -10.04 13.02 13.45
N ALA A 22 -10.57 12.38 12.41
CA ALA A 22 -10.39 12.80 11.01
C ALA A 22 -11.75 12.85 10.32
N THR A 23 -12.21 14.06 10.04
CA THR A 23 -13.49 14.35 9.37
C THR A 23 -13.24 15.16 8.09
N ASN A 24 -14.30 15.46 7.33
CA ASN A 24 -14.19 16.31 6.14
C ASN A 24 -13.96 17.79 6.48
N TRP A 25 -14.16 18.19 7.74
CA TRP A 25 -14.14 19.59 8.17
C TRP A 25 -12.94 19.93 9.05
N PHE A 26 -12.46 18.96 9.82
CA PHE A 26 -11.28 19.11 10.66
C PHE A 26 -10.60 17.76 10.93
N CYS A 27 -9.31 17.83 11.25
CA CYS A 27 -8.49 16.71 11.64
C CYS A 27 -7.69 17.08 12.91
N LEU A 28 -7.73 16.23 13.93
CA LEU A 28 -6.93 16.35 15.15
C LEU A 28 -6.40 14.97 15.53
N HIS A 29 -5.08 14.82 15.60
CA HIS A 29 -4.45 13.57 15.99
C HIS A 29 -3.12 13.82 16.70
N PHE A 30 -2.79 12.93 17.63
CA PHE A 30 -1.54 12.99 18.42
C PHE A 30 -0.47 12.02 17.90
N GLY A 31 -0.80 11.32 16.81
CA GLY A 31 0.06 10.41 16.07
C GLY A 31 -0.56 10.18 14.71
N GLU A 32 -0.02 9.27 13.93
CA GLU A 32 -0.58 8.94 12.62
C GLU A 32 -2.00 8.33 12.75
N ILE A 33 -2.90 8.68 11.83
CA ILE A 33 -4.18 7.99 11.62
C ILE A 33 -4.10 7.32 10.25
N THR A 34 -4.36 6.02 10.21
CA THR A 34 -4.33 5.23 8.97
C THR A 34 -5.76 4.85 8.58
N PRO A 35 -6.42 5.59 7.67
CA PRO A 35 -7.74 5.24 7.15
C PRO A 35 -7.63 4.32 5.92
N SER A 36 -8.69 3.53 5.72
CA SER A 36 -9.04 3.03 4.39
C SER A 36 -10.35 3.67 3.93
N LEU A 37 -10.39 4.06 2.65
CA LEU A 37 -11.57 4.62 1.99
C LEU A 37 -12.16 3.57 1.06
N LEU A 38 -13.49 3.43 1.10
CA LEU A 38 -14.25 2.60 0.17
C LEU A 38 -15.02 3.49 -0.80
N GLY A 39 -14.72 3.34 -2.09
CA GLY A 39 -15.49 3.90 -3.19
C GLY A 39 -16.08 2.82 -4.08
N ARG A 40 -17.10 3.19 -4.86
CA ARG A 40 -17.62 2.37 -5.95
C ARG A 40 -17.62 3.17 -7.24
N ALA A 41 -16.92 2.67 -8.25
CA ALA A 41 -16.99 3.19 -9.59
C ALA A 41 -18.05 2.41 -10.39
N ILE A 42 -18.92 3.10 -11.11
CA ILE A 42 -19.82 2.49 -12.10
C ILE A 42 -19.24 2.82 -13.47
N ILE A 43 -18.85 1.81 -14.25
CA ILE A 43 -18.24 1.98 -15.57
C ILE A 43 -19.07 1.16 -16.56
N TYR A 44 -19.72 1.82 -17.53
CA TYR A 44 -20.70 1.18 -18.43
C TYR A 44 -21.73 0.32 -17.69
N ASP A 45 -22.35 0.89 -16.65
CA ASP A 45 -23.33 0.23 -15.76
C ASP A 45 -22.82 -0.98 -14.97
N LYS A 46 -21.51 -1.28 -15.06
CA LYS A 46 -20.90 -2.38 -14.31
C LYS A 46 -20.07 -1.81 -13.13
N PRO A 47 -20.32 -2.25 -11.90
CA PRO A 47 -19.68 -1.68 -10.72
C PRO A 47 -18.26 -2.22 -10.50
N LEU A 48 -17.41 -1.45 -9.82
CA LEU A 48 -16.08 -1.78 -9.33
C LEU A 48 -15.92 -1.22 -7.91
N SER A 49 -15.64 -2.08 -6.92
CA SER A 49 -15.31 -1.62 -5.57
C SER A 49 -13.84 -1.23 -5.49
N ILE A 50 -13.54 -0.11 -4.83
CA ILE A 50 -12.19 0.45 -4.71
C ILE A 50 -11.91 0.70 -3.24
N TYR A 51 -10.91 0.02 -2.70
CA TYR A 51 -10.38 0.27 -1.37
C TYR A 51 -9.05 1.01 -1.52
N ASN A 52 -8.97 2.23 -1.00
CA ASN A 52 -7.70 2.95 -0.89
C ASN A 52 -7.19 2.84 0.55
N ALA A 53 -5.92 2.51 0.74
CA ALA A 53 -5.30 2.40 2.06
C ALA A 53 -3.95 3.14 2.09
N HIS A 54 -3.62 3.69 3.24
CA HIS A 54 -2.29 4.16 3.57
C HIS A 54 -1.94 3.59 4.95
N LEU A 55 -0.98 2.67 5.01
CA LEU A 55 -0.60 1.96 6.23
C LEU A 55 0.56 2.66 6.94
N HIS A 56 0.78 2.29 8.20
CA HIS A 56 1.78 2.87 9.07
C HIS A 56 3.19 2.86 8.46
N GLU A 57 3.74 4.06 8.31
CA GLU A 57 5.13 4.28 7.91
C GLU A 57 6.11 3.78 8.98
N GLY A 58 7.15 3.05 8.57
CA GLY A 58 8.18 2.54 9.47
C GLY A 58 9.00 1.42 8.84
N SER A 59 10.11 1.03 9.49
CA SER A 59 10.99 -0.01 8.96
C SER A 59 10.30 -1.38 8.87
N PHE A 60 10.65 -2.19 7.88
CA PHE A 60 10.15 -3.55 7.71
C PHE A 60 11.27 -4.58 7.56
N LYS A 61 10.94 -5.87 7.72
CA LYS A 61 11.91 -6.95 7.56
C LYS A 61 12.45 -6.97 6.13
N GLY A 62 13.76 -7.06 5.98
CA GLY A 62 14.43 -7.09 4.68
C GLY A 62 15.95 -7.07 4.82
N THR A 63 16.65 -7.29 3.71
CA THR A 63 18.13 -7.34 3.66
C THR A 63 18.78 -6.06 4.17
N GLU A 64 18.23 -4.90 3.79
CA GLU A 64 18.78 -3.60 4.16
C GLU A 64 18.71 -3.35 5.66
N LEU A 65 17.58 -3.71 6.28
CA LEU A 65 17.41 -3.57 7.71
C LEU A 65 18.38 -4.48 8.48
N GLU A 66 18.51 -5.73 8.06
CA GLU A 66 19.44 -6.70 8.66
C GLU A 66 20.90 -6.26 8.51
N ALA A 67 21.27 -5.68 7.36
CA ALA A 67 22.59 -5.12 7.14
C ALA A 67 22.88 -3.96 8.10
N MET A 68 21.91 -3.07 8.33
CA MET A 68 22.07 -1.96 9.25
C MET A 68 22.14 -2.40 10.71
N PHE A 69 21.36 -3.40 11.12
CA PHE A 69 21.48 -4.00 12.45
C PHE A 69 22.90 -4.53 12.71
N LYS A 70 23.49 -5.24 11.73
CA LYS A 70 24.87 -5.74 11.84
C LYS A 70 25.89 -4.62 11.99
N ARG A 71 25.68 -3.51 11.29
CA ARG A 71 26.54 -2.32 11.40
C ARG A 71 26.41 -1.66 12.77
N LEU A 72 25.18 -1.38 13.23
CA LEU A 72 24.96 -0.72 14.52
C LEU A 72 25.41 -1.57 15.71
N ALA A 73 25.40 -2.89 15.59
CA ALA A 73 25.97 -3.77 16.61
C ALA A 73 27.47 -3.54 16.86
N GLN A 74 28.18 -2.92 15.92
CA GLN A 74 29.60 -2.53 16.07
C GLN A 74 29.76 -1.13 16.65
N GLU A 75 28.73 -0.28 16.54
CA GLU A 75 28.78 1.16 16.88
C GLU A 75 28.05 1.48 18.20
N MET A 76 27.19 0.57 18.70
CA MET A 76 26.29 0.81 19.83
C MET A 76 26.31 -0.32 20.87
N THR A 77 25.82 -0.02 22.07
CA THR A 77 25.65 -1.02 23.13
C THR A 77 24.51 -2.00 22.78
N THR A 78 24.61 -3.23 23.29
CA THR A 78 23.56 -4.26 23.12
C THR A 78 22.19 -3.78 23.58
N GLU A 79 22.12 -3.05 24.69
CA GLU A 79 20.87 -2.51 25.24
C GLU A 79 20.18 -1.57 24.26
N LYS A 80 20.93 -0.62 23.68
CA LYS A 80 20.44 0.33 22.68
C LYS A 80 19.96 -0.37 21.41
N LEU A 81 20.67 -1.41 20.98
CA LEU A 81 20.29 -2.20 19.81
C LEU A 81 18.97 -2.96 20.03
N GLU A 82 18.77 -3.51 21.24
CA GLU A 82 17.54 -4.21 21.61
C GLU A 82 16.35 -3.27 21.78
N GLU A 83 16.55 -2.04 22.25
CA GLU A 83 15.52 -0.99 22.23
C GLU A 83 15.08 -0.68 20.80
N ALA A 84 16.04 -0.52 19.88
CA ALA A 84 15.78 -0.26 18.47
C ALA A 84 15.02 -1.42 17.80
N ARG A 85 15.42 -2.67 18.11
CA ARG A 85 14.74 -3.88 17.64
C ARG A 85 13.29 -3.91 18.09
N LYS A 86 13.03 -3.64 19.37
CA LYS A 86 11.65 -3.58 19.91
C LYS A 86 10.82 -2.48 19.27
N ALA A 87 11.42 -1.33 18.96
CA ALA A 87 10.71 -0.25 18.28
C ALA A 87 10.30 -0.64 16.85
N ILE A 88 11.22 -1.22 16.07
CA ILE A 88 10.92 -1.74 14.73
C ILE A 88 9.86 -2.84 14.77
N GLU A 89 9.94 -3.75 15.75
CA GLU A 89 8.94 -4.80 15.88
C GLU A 89 7.55 -4.24 16.20
N LYS A 90 7.45 -3.14 16.95
CA LYS A 90 6.18 -2.42 17.12
C LYS A 90 5.66 -1.84 15.81
N ASP A 91 6.52 -1.26 14.97
CA ASP A 91 6.12 -0.71 13.66
C ASP A 91 5.53 -1.82 12.76
N ILE A 92 6.21 -2.98 12.71
CA ILE A 92 5.77 -4.17 11.98
C ILE A 92 4.45 -4.73 12.52
N GLU A 93 4.34 -4.91 13.85
CA GLU A 93 3.10 -5.44 14.45
C GLU A 93 1.92 -4.47 14.27
N ARG A 94 2.18 -3.17 14.29
CA ARG A 94 1.16 -2.17 13.98
C ARG A 94 0.67 -2.31 12.53
N ARG A 95 1.55 -2.38 11.54
CA ARG A 95 1.13 -2.60 10.14
C ARG A 95 0.38 -3.92 9.96
N LYS A 96 0.83 -5.01 10.59
CA LYS A 96 0.10 -6.30 10.56
C LYS A 96 -1.33 -6.18 11.09
N LEU A 97 -1.52 -5.44 12.19
CA LEU A 97 -2.85 -5.17 12.73
C LEU A 97 -3.70 -4.34 11.75
N GLU A 98 -3.11 -3.33 11.12
CA GLU A 98 -3.78 -2.50 10.11
C GLU A 98 -4.17 -3.32 8.86
N ILE A 99 -3.31 -4.22 8.40
CA ILE A 99 -3.61 -5.18 7.31
C ILE A 99 -4.75 -6.12 7.72
N ALA A 100 -4.74 -6.66 8.93
CA ALA A 100 -5.83 -7.49 9.43
C ALA A 100 -7.17 -6.71 9.48
N ASN A 101 -7.13 -5.45 9.90
CA ASN A 101 -8.30 -4.57 9.91
C ASN A 101 -8.79 -4.24 8.49
N LEU A 102 -7.87 -4.09 7.53
CA LEU A 102 -8.19 -3.89 6.12
C LEU A 102 -8.88 -5.13 5.53
N ILE A 103 -8.32 -6.32 5.78
CA ILE A 103 -8.93 -7.60 5.35
C ILE A 103 -10.34 -7.72 5.90
N LYS A 104 -10.52 -7.50 7.21
CA LYS A 104 -11.84 -7.53 7.85
C LYS A 104 -12.79 -6.52 7.23
N PHE A 105 -12.34 -5.29 6.98
CA PHE A 105 -13.17 -4.26 6.35
C PHE A 105 -13.62 -4.68 4.94
N VAL A 106 -12.72 -5.25 4.15
CA VAL A 106 -13.03 -5.79 2.82
C VAL A 106 -14.06 -6.92 2.93
N GLU A 107 -13.86 -7.88 3.84
CA GLU A 107 -14.79 -9.00 4.05
C GLU A 107 -16.18 -8.56 4.51
N GLU A 108 -16.27 -7.54 5.36
CA GLU A 108 -17.54 -6.99 5.86
C GLU A 108 -18.30 -6.19 4.81
N THR A 109 -17.63 -5.65 3.79
CA THR A 109 -18.22 -4.67 2.85
C THR A 109 -18.25 -5.10 1.40
N LEU A 110 -17.44 -6.08 0.99
CA LEU A 110 -17.37 -6.56 -0.40
C LEU A 110 -18.40 -7.67 -0.64
N PRO A 111 -19.40 -7.48 -1.52
CA PRO A 111 -20.29 -8.56 -1.91
C PRO A 111 -19.52 -9.72 -2.56
N PRO A 112 -19.91 -11.00 -2.35
CA PRO A 112 -19.12 -12.18 -2.76
C PRO A 112 -18.66 -12.24 -4.23
N ASP A 113 -19.44 -11.69 -5.16
CA ASP A 113 -19.17 -11.75 -6.61
C ASP A 113 -18.64 -10.42 -7.19
N MET A 114 -18.38 -9.44 -6.32
CA MET A 114 -18.04 -8.07 -6.69
C MET A 114 -16.58 -7.92 -7.17
N PRO A 115 -16.29 -7.36 -8.38
CA PRO A 115 -14.94 -7.00 -8.76
C PRO A 115 -14.43 -5.88 -7.86
N ALA A 116 -13.20 -6.02 -7.41
CA ALA A 116 -12.60 -5.08 -6.48
C ALA A 116 -11.11 -4.90 -6.69
N ILE A 117 -10.64 -3.72 -6.33
CA ILE A 117 -9.23 -3.39 -6.19
C ILE A 117 -8.94 -2.85 -4.79
N ILE A 118 -7.77 -3.18 -4.26
CA ILE A 118 -7.18 -2.54 -3.09
C ILE A 118 -5.92 -1.83 -3.56
N LEU A 119 -5.76 -0.55 -3.27
CA LEU A 119 -4.62 0.23 -3.74
C LEU A 119 -4.13 1.27 -2.73
N GLY A 120 -2.87 1.67 -2.88
CA GLY A 120 -2.27 2.75 -2.11
C GLY A 120 -0.89 2.38 -1.60
N ASP A 121 -0.44 3.11 -0.59
CA ASP A 121 0.85 2.92 0.04
C ASP A 121 0.71 1.98 1.25
N PHE A 122 1.35 0.83 1.18
CA PHE A 122 1.30 -0.18 2.22
C PHE A 122 2.47 -0.06 3.21
N ASN A 123 3.44 0.83 2.96
CA ASN A 123 4.64 1.02 3.77
C ASN A 123 5.36 -0.30 4.14
N THR A 124 5.27 -1.29 3.25
CA THR A 124 5.89 -2.60 3.39
C THR A 124 6.03 -3.25 2.01
N THR A 125 6.81 -4.32 1.93
CA THR A 125 7.05 -5.06 0.68
C THR A 125 6.38 -6.44 0.71
N PHE A 126 6.44 -7.20 -0.39
CA PHE A 126 6.03 -8.61 -0.35
C PHE A 126 7.03 -9.47 0.40
N GLU A 127 8.31 -9.14 0.24
CA GLU A 127 9.46 -9.83 0.79
C GLU A 127 9.51 -9.72 2.32
N SER A 128 9.01 -8.62 2.89
CA SER A 128 8.86 -8.46 4.35
C SER A 128 7.89 -9.48 4.97
N GLY A 129 6.97 -10.01 4.16
CA GLY A 129 5.98 -11.00 4.54
C GLY A 129 4.74 -10.47 5.26
N GLU A 130 4.64 -9.16 5.50
CA GLU A 130 3.50 -8.55 6.20
C GLU A 130 2.20 -8.66 5.37
N LEU A 131 2.29 -8.59 4.04
CA LEU A 131 1.16 -8.72 3.11
C LEU A 131 0.69 -10.17 2.88
N LYS A 132 1.39 -11.18 3.42
CA LYS A 132 1.06 -12.60 3.19
C LYS A 132 -0.40 -12.95 3.50
N PRO A 133 -1.02 -12.49 4.60
CA PRO A 133 -2.42 -12.80 4.89
C PRO A 133 -3.38 -12.26 3.82
N LEU A 134 -3.10 -11.08 3.26
CA LEU A 134 -3.95 -10.44 2.25
C LEU A 134 -3.89 -11.18 0.90
N LEU A 135 -2.74 -11.74 0.56
CA LEU A 135 -2.52 -12.49 -0.69
C LEU A 135 -2.83 -13.98 -0.58
N ALA A 136 -3.08 -14.48 0.63
CA ALA A 136 -3.29 -15.89 0.88
C ALA A 136 -4.46 -16.43 0.03
N GLY A 137 -4.29 -17.64 -0.52
CA GLY A 137 -5.30 -18.29 -1.35
C GLY A 137 -5.46 -17.70 -2.75
N GLY A 138 -4.66 -16.71 -3.16
CA GLY A 138 -4.67 -16.17 -4.53
C GLY A 138 -5.90 -15.32 -4.87
N LYS A 139 -6.72 -14.96 -3.87
CA LYS A 139 -7.90 -14.10 -4.04
C LYS A 139 -7.54 -12.70 -4.50
N TRP A 140 -6.36 -12.22 -4.13
CA TRP A 140 -5.80 -10.93 -4.52
C TRP A 140 -4.47 -11.13 -5.22
N ILE A 141 -4.27 -10.47 -6.34
CA ILE A 141 -3.01 -10.47 -7.08
C ILE A 141 -2.44 -9.07 -7.25
N ASP A 142 -1.13 -8.96 -7.20
CA ASP A 142 -0.43 -7.73 -7.55
C ASP A 142 -0.43 -7.51 -9.07
N SER A 143 -1.11 -6.45 -9.51
CA SER A 143 -1.16 -6.12 -10.92
C SER A 143 0.21 -5.76 -11.52
N PHE A 144 1.12 -5.17 -10.74
CA PHE A 144 2.47 -4.84 -11.22
C PHE A 144 3.28 -6.11 -11.46
N ARG A 145 3.47 -6.95 -10.43
CA ARG A 145 4.23 -8.21 -10.56
C ARG A 145 3.62 -9.17 -11.58
N SER A 146 2.28 -9.17 -11.75
CA SER A 146 1.61 -9.97 -12.77
C SER A 146 2.04 -9.62 -14.21
N LYS A 147 2.32 -8.34 -14.50
CA LYS A 147 2.75 -7.90 -15.82
C LYS A 147 4.27 -7.82 -15.96
N ASN A 148 4.97 -7.54 -14.86
CA ASN A 148 6.41 -7.31 -14.84
C ASN A 148 7.10 -8.24 -13.81
N PRO A 149 7.11 -9.56 -14.03
CA PRO A 149 7.55 -10.54 -13.02
C PRO A 149 9.01 -10.35 -12.57
N HIS A 150 9.85 -9.74 -13.41
CA HIS A 150 11.28 -9.58 -13.15
C HIS A 150 11.70 -8.13 -12.86
N GLU A 151 10.77 -7.17 -12.91
CA GLU A 151 11.08 -5.77 -12.63
C GLU A 151 10.97 -5.49 -11.12
N GLN A 152 11.80 -4.56 -10.61
CA GLN A 152 11.72 -4.14 -9.21
C GLN A 152 10.46 -3.30 -8.96
N GLY A 153 10.11 -2.41 -9.90
CA GLY A 153 8.95 -1.53 -9.79
C GLY A 153 9.05 -0.53 -8.65
N VAL A 154 10.23 0.04 -8.40
CA VAL A 154 10.49 0.98 -7.30
C VAL A 154 9.47 2.12 -7.32
N THR A 155 8.82 2.37 -6.18
CA THR A 155 7.85 3.46 -5.97
C THR A 155 8.33 4.47 -4.95
N TRP A 156 9.25 4.09 -4.07
CA TRP A 156 9.98 4.99 -3.18
C TRP A 156 11.46 4.95 -3.58
N ASP A 157 12.02 6.09 -4.02
CA ASP A 157 13.40 6.15 -4.51
C ASP A 157 14.14 7.40 -4.00
N PRO A 158 14.72 7.32 -2.79
CA PRO A 158 15.49 8.41 -2.19
C PRO A 158 16.71 8.85 -3.01
N GLN A 159 17.22 7.98 -3.90
CA GLN A 159 18.45 8.22 -4.65
C GLN A 159 18.19 9.09 -5.89
N HIS A 160 17.02 8.95 -6.50
CA HIS A 160 16.69 9.62 -7.76
C HIS A 160 15.52 10.61 -7.64
N ASN A 161 14.73 10.58 -6.56
CA ASN A 161 13.59 11.47 -6.39
C ASN A 161 14.02 12.83 -5.79
N PRO A 162 13.88 13.96 -6.52
CA PRO A 162 14.27 15.29 -6.05
C PRO A 162 13.42 15.80 -4.88
N ASN A 163 12.26 15.19 -4.60
CA ASN A 163 11.41 15.53 -3.46
C ASN A 163 11.81 14.80 -2.18
N TYR A 164 12.66 13.79 -2.24
CA TYR A 164 13.16 13.14 -1.04
C TYR A 164 13.89 14.15 -0.16
N ARG A 165 13.59 14.12 1.13
CA ARG A 165 14.26 14.91 2.16
C ARG A 165 14.78 13.91 3.19
N PRO A 166 16.10 13.79 3.37
CA PRO A 166 16.63 12.88 4.37
C PRO A 166 16.15 13.31 5.75
N ALA A 167 15.73 12.34 6.57
CA ALA A 167 15.45 12.60 7.97
C ALA A 167 16.68 13.23 8.63
N GLU A 168 16.46 14.24 9.49
CA GLU A 168 17.55 14.80 10.29
C GLU A 168 18.22 13.68 11.09
N LYS A 169 19.54 13.81 11.32
CA LYS A 169 20.29 12.81 12.11
C LYS A 169 19.74 12.75 13.53
N VAL A 170 18.85 11.80 13.76
CA VAL A 170 18.32 11.49 15.09
C VAL A 170 19.38 10.71 15.86
N LYS A 171 19.65 11.10 17.10
CA LYS A 171 20.74 10.53 17.92
C LYS A 171 20.37 9.18 18.54
N ASP A 172 19.12 8.75 18.44
CA ASP A 172 18.69 7.47 18.99
C ASP A 172 18.85 6.31 17.96
N PRO A 173 19.01 5.07 18.43
CA PRO A 173 19.22 3.90 17.57
C PRO A 173 18.07 3.61 16.61
N HIS A 174 16.81 3.79 17.04
CA HIS A 174 15.64 3.54 16.21
C HIS A 174 15.56 4.56 15.08
N GLY A 175 15.72 5.85 15.39
CA GLY A 175 15.77 6.91 14.39
C GLY A 175 16.92 6.73 13.39
N THR A 176 18.09 6.25 13.84
CA THR A 176 19.20 5.93 12.94
C THR A 176 18.88 4.77 11.99
N LEU A 177 18.30 3.68 12.50
CA LEU A 177 17.86 2.55 11.68
C LEU A 177 16.79 2.95 10.68
N HIS A 178 15.82 3.73 11.14
CA HIS A 178 14.71 4.23 10.36
C HIS A 178 15.20 5.13 9.22
N ALA A 179 16.07 6.11 9.52
CA ALA A 179 16.65 6.98 8.50
C ALA A 179 17.48 6.21 7.46
N TYR A 180 18.26 5.22 7.90
CA TYR A 180 18.99 4.34 6.99
C TYR A 180 18.04 3.55 6.10
N HIS A 181 17.05 2.87 6.70
CA HIS A 181 16.05 2.10 5.98
C HIS A 181 15.35 2.97 4.92
N GLY A 182 14.81 4.12 5.33
CA GLY A 182 14.14 5.07 4.44
C GLY A 182 15.02 5.71 3.36
N SER A 183 16.35 5.50 3.37
CA SER A 183 17.27 5.95 2.30
C SER A 183 17.46 4.93 1.16
N HIS A 184 16.84 3.76 1.26
CA HIS A 184 16.92 2.71 0.24
C HIS A 184 15.68 2.71 -0.67
N PRO A 185 15.83 2.31 -1.94
CA PRO A 185 14.71 2.21 -2.85
C PRO A 185 13.82 1.01 -2.53
N TYR A 186 12.50 1.22 -2.55
CA TYR A 186 11.51 0.17 -2.29
C TYR A 186 10.31 0.27 -3.22
N ARG A 187 9.58 -0.84 -3.34
CA ARG A 187 8.22 -0.87 -3.89
C ARG A 187 7.24 -1.13 -2.76
N ILE A 188 6.59 -0.06 -2.33
CA ILE A 188 5.65 -0.05 -1.20
C ILE A 188 4.24 0.39 -1.60
N ASP A 189 4.07 0.89 -2.83
CA ASP A 189 2.77 1.24 -3.41
C ASP A 189 2.27 0.09 -4.28
N PHE A 190 1.03 -0.34 -4.06
CA PHE A 190 0.44 -1.50 -4.74
C PHE A 190 -0.92 -1.20 -5.32
N ILE A 191 -1.26 -1.93 -6.39
CA ILE A 191 -2.63 -2.11 -6.88
C ILE A 191 -2.89 -3.61 -6.91
N LEU A 192 -3.65 -4.08 -5.93
CA LEU A 192 -4.10 -5.46 -5.79
C LEU A 192 -5.48 -5.62 -6.44
N VAL A 193 -5.63 -6.65 -7.25
CA VAL A 193 -6.84 -6.94 -8.03
C VAL A 193 -7.41 -8.27 -7.55
N ASN A 194 -8.73 -8.32 -7.29
CA ASN A 194 -9.34 -9.58 -6.85
C ASN A 194 -9.61 -10.56 -8.01
N ASP A 195 -9.84 -11.82 -7.65
CA ASP A 195 -10.14 -12.94 -8.54
C ASP A 195 -11.44 -12.81 -9.36
N ARG A 196 -12.30 -11.84 -9.04
CA ARG A 196 -13.50 -11.51 -9.83
C ARG A 196 -13.18 -10.69 -11.08
N ILE A 197 -11.97 -10.14 -11.18
CA ILE A 197 -11.41 -9.55 -12.40
C ILE A 197 -10.43 -10.59 -12.99
N PRO A 198 -10.71 -11.13 -14.19
CA PRO A 198 -9.81 -12.09 -14.82
C PRO A 198 -8.38 -11.54 -14.94
N HIS A 199 -7.36 -12.35 -14.65
CA HIS A 199 -5.97 -11.88 -14.63
C HIS A 199 -5.48 -11.42 -16.02
N ASP A 200 -6.00 -12.01 -17.09
CA ASP A 200 -5.76 -11.59 -18.48
C ASP A 200 -6.43 -10.24 -18.81
N HIS A 201 -7.34 -9.75 -17.98
CA HIS A 201 -7.87 -8.39 -18.10
C HIS A 201 -6.89 -7.34 -17.54
N ILE A 202 -5.85 -7.71 -16.82
CA ILE A 202 -4.76 -6.78 -16.50
C ILE A 202 -3.94 -6.58 -17.78
N LEU A 203 -4.19 -5.50 -18.51
CA LEU A 203 -3.55 -5.26 -19.81
C LEU A 203 -2.14 -4.72 -19.65
N LYS A 204 -1.96 -3.82 -18.69
CA LYS A 204 -0.69 -3.15 -18.39
C LYS A 204 -0.63 -2.78 -16.93
N SER A 205 0.55 -2.85 -16.34
CA SER A 205 0.84 -2.21 -15.07
C SER A 205 2.26 -1.64 -15.12
N ARG A 206 2.48 -0.44 -14.60
CA ARG A 206 3.81 0.22 -14.63
C ARG A 206 3.93 1.28 -13.55
N VAL A 207 5.16 1.58 -13.18
CA VAL A 207 5.50 2.80 -12.42
C VAL A 207 5.35 4.02 -13.35
N VAL A 208 4.80 5.10 -12.82
CA VAL A 208 4.53 6.36 -13.50
C VAL A 208 4.83 7.53 -12.57
N PHE A 209 4.81 8.77 -13.08
CA PHE A 209 5.18 9.96 -12.31
C PHE A 209 6.58 9.88 -11.68
N THR A 210 7.49 9.15 -12.35
CA THR A 210 8.93 9.25 -12.08
C THR A 210 9.42 10.66 -12.42
N PRO A 211 10.56 11.12 -11.87
CA PRO A 211 11.01 12.48 -12.05
C PRO A 211 11.30 12.76 -13.53
N MET A 212 10.95 13.97 -13.97
CA MET A 212 11.25 14.46 -15.31
C MET A 212 11.86 15.86 -15.18
N ASP A 213 12.98 16.09 -15.86
CA ASP A 213 13.71 17.37 -15.85
C ASP A 213 14.02 17.89 -14.43
N GLY A 214 14.36 16.97 -13.52
CA GLY A 214 14.69 17.30 -12.12
C GLY A 214 13.49 17.65 -11.24
N LEU A 215 12.26 17.46 -11.73
CA LEU A 215 11.02 17.71 -10.99
C LEU A 215 10.29 16.40 -10.72
N SER A 216 9.64 16.30 -9.57
CA SER A 216 8.76 15.19 -9.22
C SER A 216 7.44 15.70 -8.64
N SER A 217 6.35 14.97 -8.87
CA SER A 217 5.03 15.30 -8.34
C SER A 217 4.87 14.91 -6.87
N SER A 218 5.68 13.98 -6.38
CA SER A 218 5.65 13.43 -5.02
C SER A 218 7.02 12.80 -4.70
N ASP A 219 7.29 12.50 -3.43
CA ASP A 219 8.42 11.68 -2.98
C ASP A 219 8.21 10.17 -3.29
N HIS A 220 6.97 9.78 -3.60
CA HIS A 220 6.63 8.50 -4.21
C HIS A 220 6.37 8.63 -5.72
N TYR A 221 6.69 7.58 -6.47
CA TYR A 221 6.23 7.37 -7.84
C TYR A 221 4.87 6.66 -7.82
N GLY A 222 4.02 6.97 -8.78
CA GLY A 222 2.71 6.34 -8.90
C GLY A 222 2.78 4.94 -9.51
N VAL A 223 1.79 4.11 -9.22
CA VAL A 223 1.53 2.86 -9.95
C VAL A 223 0.29 3.05 -10.82
N LEU A 224 0.39 2.69 -12.10
CA LEU A 224 -0.72 2.72 -13.04
C LEU A 224 -1.02 1.31 -13.53
N THR A 225 -2.26 0.87 -13.35
CA THR A 225 -2.77 -0.38 -13.92
C THR A 225 -3.92 -0.07 -14.89
N THR A 226 -3.85 -0.68 -16.09
CA THR A 226 -4.90 -0.62 -17.11
C THR A 226 -5.63 -1.95 -17.16
N LEU A 227 -6.95 -1.91 -16.95
CA LEU A 227 -7.81 -3.08 -16.98
C LEU A 227 -8.67 -3.09 -18.24
N LYS A 228 -8.81 -4.26 -18.87
CA LYS A 228 -9.90 -4.54 -19.82
C LYS A 228 -11.19 -4.62 -19.03
N TRP A 229 -12.03 -3.61 -19.15
CA TRP A 229 -13.30 -3.58 -18.45
C TRP A 229 -14.38 -4.32 -19.23
N SER A 230 -14.53 -5.61 -18.91
CA SER A 230 -15.69 -6.41 -19.28
C SER A 230 -16.00 -7.38 -18.14
N PRO A 231 -16.54 -6.91 -17.01
CA PRO A 231 -16.99 -7.79 -15.94
C PRO A 231 -17.91 -8.85 -16.54
N ARG A 232 -17.68 -10.12 -16.18
CA ARG A 232 -18.53 -11.24 -16.62
C ARG A 232 -19.99 -10.85 -16.41
N ASP A 233 -20.86 -11.20 -17.35
CA ASP A 233 -22.27 -10.87 -17.25
C ASP A 233 -22.83 -11.45 -15.96
N TYR A 234 -23.22 -10.55 -15.05
CA TYR A 234 -23.77 -10.84 -13.73
C TYR A 234 -25.11 -11.59 -13.77
N THR A 235 -25.65 -11.83 -14.95
CA THR A 235 -27.02 -12.30 -15.19
C THR A 235 -27.18 -13.81 -15.30
N LEU A 236 -26.11 -14.61 -15.17
CA LEU A 236 -26.21 -16.07 -15.43
C LEU A 236 -26.48 -16.97 -14.21
N ASN A 237 -26.47 -16.45 -12.97
CA ASN A 237 -26.67 -17.28 -11.76
C ASN A 237 -27.95 -17.03 -10.95
N GLN A 238 -28.90 -16.20 -11.44
CA GLN A 238 -30.22 -16.03 -10.79
C GLN A 238 -31.33 -16.91 -11.40
N ARG A 239 -30.98 -17.89 -12.24
CA ARG A 239 -31.93 -18.86 -12.79
C ARG A 239 -31.37 -20.28 -12.68
N ARG A 240 -31.29 -20.81 -11.46
CA ARG A 240 -31.34 -22.25 -11.18
C ARG A 240 -32.06 -22.48 -9.87
#